data_AF-A0A1H0AZX0-F1
#
_entry.id   AF-A0A1H0AZX0-F1
#
_cell.length_a   1.000
_cell.length_b   1.000
_cell.length_c   1.000
_cell.angle_alpha   90.00
_cell.angle_beta   90.00
_cell.angle_gamma   90.00
#
_symmetry.space_group_name_H-M   'P 1'
#
loop_
_entity.id
_entity.type
_entity.pdbx_description
1 polymer ?
#
loop_
_entity_poly.entity_id
_entity_poly.type
_entity_poly.pdbx_seq_one_letter_code
_entity_poly.pdbx_strand_id
1 'polypeptide(L)'
;MTENAYFAFWQASPDGIVNTFFFKLTDPAKIAEARAILADTSLIRRHVHGTIRQSRVAYNPNWSFHIDPESVGFFERQIEVCDANMAHIDSRLDEVGGSFLPRSFWCPWSSAIAAEVTHLVEPETEKLKI
;
A
#
# COMPACT_ATOMS: atom_id res chain seq x y z
N MET A 1 3.43 -9.88 21.21
CA MET A 1 2.08 -9.88 20.60
C MET A 1 2.25 -9.31 19.21
N THR A 2 1.91 -10.07 18.17
CA THR A 2 1.91 -9.56 16.78
C THR A 2 0.67 -8.69 16.61
N GLU A 3 0.86 -7.37 16.56
CA GLU A 3 -0.22 -6.42 16.29
C GLU A 3 -0.43 -6.36 14.79
N ASN A 4 -1.67 -6.58 14.34
CA ASN A 4 -2.06 -6.28 12.96
C ASN A 4 -2.70 -4.89 12.95
N ALA A 5 -2.19 -3.99 12.12
CA ALA A 5 -2.81 -2.70 11.87
C ALA A 5 -3.03 -2.48 10.38
N TYR A 6 -4.10 -1.78 10.05
CA TYR A 6 -4.53 -1.57 8.68
C TYR A 6 -4.52 -0.08 8.37
N PHE A 7 -4.01 0.25 7.20
CA PHE A 7 -3.82 1.63 6.77
C PHE A 7 -4.34 1.79 5.35
N ALA A 8 -4.65 3.04 5.01
CA ALA A 8 -4.98 3.44 3.66
C ALA A 8 -3.94 4.44 3.16
N PHE A 9 -3.63 4.38 1.87
CA PHE A 9 -2.96 5.49 1.17
C PHE A 9 -3.75 5.87 -0.08
N TRP A 10 -3.63 7.14 -0.46
CA TRP A 10 -4.14 7.65 -1.72
C TRP A 10 -3.04 7.63 -2.77
N GLN A 11 -3.40 7.42 -4.03
CA GLN A 11 -2.52 7.66 -5.16
C GLN A 11 -3.28 8.46 -6.22
N ALA A 12 -2.69 9.59 -6.61
CA ALA A 12 -3.18 10.33 -7.76
C ALA A 12 -2.67 9.68 -9.06
N SER A 13 -3.56 9.44 -10.00
CA SER A 13 -3.22 9.08 -11.38
C SER A 13 -2.94 10.32 -12.24
N PRO A 14 -2.29 10.15 -13.42
CA PRO A 14 -1.99 11.27 -14.31
C PRO A 14 -3.22 12.03 -14.84
N ASP A 15 -4.39 11.40 -14.87
CA ASP A 15 -5.68 11.99 -15.28
C ASP A 15 -6.44 12.66 -14.11
N GLY A 16 -5.83 12.74 -12.92
CA GLY A 16 -6.39 13.42 -11.74
C GLY A 16 -7.36 12.57 -10.92
N ILE A 17 -7.52 11.28 -11.22
CA ILE A 17 -8.30 10.36 -10.39
C ILE A 17 -7.49 10.01 -9.13
N VAL A 18 -8.12 10.12 -7.97
CA VAL A 18 -7.51 9.72 -6.69
C VAL A 18 -8.05 8.36 -6.29
N ASN A 19 -7.17 7.37 -6.28
CA ASN A 19 -7.50 6.01 -5.87
C ASN A 19 -7.08 5.76 -4.43
N THR A 20 -7.82 4.91 -3.72
CA THR A 20 -7.48 4.47 -2.36
C THR A 20 -7.02 3.02 -2.38
N PHE A 21 -5.98 2.72 -1.62
CA PHE A 21 -5.46 1.37 -1.43
C PHE A 21 -5.30 1.07 0.05
N PHE A 22 -5.76 -0.11 0.44
CA PHE A 22 -5.70 -0.57 1.82
C PHE A 22 -4.60 -1.61 1.96
N PHE A 23 -3.78 -1.47 3.00
CA PHE A 23 -2.66 -2.37 3.25
C PHE A 23 -2.57 -2.71 4.74
N LYS A 24 -1.92 -3.83 5.02
CA LYS A 24 -1.74 -4.39 6.36
C LYS A 24 -0.28 -4.23 6.77
N LEU A 25 -0.06 -3.89 8.03
CA LEU A 25 1.24 -3.91 8.69
C LEU A 25 1.19 -4.91 9.84
N THR A 26 2.27 -5.69 9.97
CA THR A 26 2.45 -6.71 11.02
C THR A 26 3.68 -6.45 11.88
N ASP A 27 4.60 -5.61 11.41
CA ASP A 27 5.81 -5.18 12.15
C ASP A 27 5.49 -3.98 13.05
N PRO A 28 5.62 -4.09 14.39
CA PRO A 28 5.39 -3.00 15.32
C PRO A 28 6.19 -1.72 15.00
N ALA A 29 7.42 -1.85 14.49
CA ALA A 29 8.23 -0.69 14.10
C ALA A 29 7.61 0.04 12.91
N LYS A 30 7.10 -0.69 11.92
CA LYS A 30 6.41 -0.12 10.75
C LYS A 30 5.07 0.49 11.11
N ILE A 31 4.33 -0.13 12.03
CA ILE A 31 3.08 0.42 12.56
C ILE A 31 3.34 1.77 13.25
N ALA A 32 4.37 1.84 14.10
CA ALA A 32 4.75 3.08 14.76
C ALA A 32 5.20 4.16 13.76
N GLU A 33 5.97 3.79 12.73
CA GLU A 33 6.40 4.71 11.66
C GLU A 33 5.19 5.26 10.88
N ALA A 34 4.23 4.41 10.49
CA ALA A 34 3.00 4.82 9.82
C ALA A 34 2.16 5.80 10.66
N ARG A 35 2.01 5.54 11.96
CA ARG A 35 1.32 6.43 12.90
C ARG A 35 2.04 7.77 13.05
N ALA A 36 3.37 7.78 13.07
CA ALA A 36 4.16 9.01 13.10
C ALA A 36 3.96 9.85 11.81
N ILE A 37 3.93 9.22 10.65
CA ILE A 37 3.64 9.88 9.35
C ILE A 37 2.24 10.51 9.37
N LEU A 38 1.24 9.83 9.95
CA LEU A 38 -0.11 10.38 10.08
C LEU A 38 -0.19 11.55 11.07
N ALA A 39 0.60 11.52 12.15
CA ALA A 39 0.61 12.57 13.16
C ALA A 39 1.36 13.83 12.71
N ASP A 40 2.35 13.69 11.82
CA ASP A 40 3.14 14.81 11.29
C ASP A 40 3.18 14.77 9.76
N THR A 41 2.25 15.52 9.14
CA THR A 41 2.13 15.64 7.69
C THR A 41 3.28 16.42 7.04
N SER A 42 4.19 17.02 7.82
CA SER A 42 5.39 17.66 7.29
C SER A 42 6.50 16.66 6.93
N LEU A 43 6.35 15.39 7.35
CA LEU A 43 7.30 14.32 7.03
C LEU A 43 7.28 13.99 5.53
N ILE A 44 8.47 14.00 4.93
CA ILE A 44 8.68 13.72 3.51
C ILE A 44 8.54 12.20 3.22
N ARG A 45 8.72 11.33 4.22
CA ARG A 45 8.54 9.86 4.14
C ARG A 45 7.08 9.45 4.15
N ARG A 46 6.32 9.81 3.12
CA ARG A 46 4.88 9.50 3.05
C ARG A 46 4.52 8.48 1.99
N HIS A 47 5.49 8.06 1.19
CA HIS A 47 5.27 7.11 0.10
C HIS A 47 5.43 5.69 0.62
N VAL A 48 4.50 4.82 0.23
CA VAL A 48 4.51 3.40 0.59
C VAL A 48 5.25 2.62 -0.49
N HIS A 49 6.02 1.60 -0.11
CA HIS A 49 6.59 0.64 -1.06
C HIS A 49 6.45 -0.80 -0.54
N GLY A 50 6.63 -1.77 -1.43
CA GLY A 50 6.68 -3.19 -1.06
C GLY A 50 6.56 -4.11 -2.27
N THR A 51 6.44 -5.41 -2.00
CA THR A 51 6.30 -6.45 -3.02
C THR A 51 4.82 -6.75 -3.26
N ILE A 52 4.39 -6.77 -4.51
CA ILE A 52 3.03 -7.13 -4.90
C ILE A 52 2.81 -8.64 -4.84
N ARG A 53 1.66 -9.02 -4.28
CA ARG A 53 1.08 -10.36 -4.36
C ARG A 53 -0.17 -10.28 -5.23
N GLN A 54 -0.20 -11.08 -6.30
CA GLN A 54 -1.30 -11.10 -7.29
C GLN A 54 -2.51 -11.90 -6.76
N SER A 55 -3.03 -11.50 -5.60
CA SER A 55 -4.24 -12.08 -5.03
C SER A 55 -5.04 -11.05 -4.26
N ARG A 56 -6.36 -11.29 -4.22
CA ARG A 56 -7.32 -10.48 -3.48
C ARG A 56 -7.24 -10.78 -1.98
N VAL A 57 -7.49 -9.74 -1.19
CA VAL A 57 -7.59 -9.81 0.28
C VAL A 57 -8.81 -9.01 0.73
N ALA A 58 -9.44 -9.45 1.83
CA ALA A 58 -10.72 -8.90 2.28
C ALA A 58 -10.62 -7.43 2.74
N TYR A 59 -9.45 -6.99 3.20
CA TYR A 59 -9.22 -5.60 3.62
C TYR A 59 -8.96 -4.65 2.43
N ASN A 60 -8.69 -5.17 1.23
CA ASN A 60 -8.40 -4.38 0.03
C ASN A 60 -9.31 -4.78 -1.16
N PRO A 61 -10.64 -4.62 -1.03
CA PRO A 61 -11.60 -5.25 -1.96
C PRO A 61 -11.57 -4.68 -3.39
N ASN A 62 -11.09 -3.45 -3.56
CA ASN A 62 -11.13 -2.73 -4.83
C ASN A 62 -10.10 -3.22 -5.85
N TRP A 63 -9.08 -3.97 -5.41
CA TRP A 63 -7.94 -4.35 -6.24
C TRP A 63 -7.77 -5.87 -6.28
N SER A 64 -7.26 -6.38 -7.39
CA SER A 64 -6.99 -7.81 -7.59
C SER A 64 -5.65 -8.24 -6.96
N PHE A 65 -4.99 -7.35 -6.24
CA PHE A 65 -3.66 -7.53 -5.66
C PHE A 65 -3.54 -6.84 -4.30
N HIS A 66 -2.51 -7.21 -3.55
CA HIS A 66 -2.13 -6.54 -2.30
C HIS A 66 -0.61 -6.43 -2.18
N ILE A 67 -0.13 -5.56 -1.29
CA ILE A 67 1.29 -5.54 -0.91
C ILE A 67 1.49 -6.62 0.16
N ASP A 68 2.54 -7.43 0.01
CA ASP A 68 2.97 -8.39 1.02
C ASP A 68 3.24 -7.66 2.35
N PRO A 69 2.49 -7.94 3.43
CA PRO A 69 2.61 -7.22 4.70
C PRO A 69 4.03 -7.20 5.28
N GLU A 70 4.84 -8.22 5.02
CA GLU A 70 6.22 -8.32 5.51
C GLU A 70 7.20 -7.44 4.73
N SER A 71 6.82 -6.99 3.53
CA SER A 71 7.65 -6.19 2.64
C SER A 71 7.38 -4.69 2.71
N VAL A 72 6.34 -4.28 3.44
CA VAL A 72 5.89 -2.89 3.47
C VAL A 72 6.94 -1.99 4.11
N GLY A 73 7.24 -0.87 3.44
CA GLY A 73 8.06 0.19 4.00
C GLY A 73 7.68 1.57 3.47
N PHE A 74 8.41 2.57 3.94
CA PHE A 74 8.19 3.98 3.62
C PHE A 74 9.46 4.60 3.06
N PHE A 75 9.32 5.47 2.06
CA PHE A 75 10.48 6.05 1.36
C PHE A 75 10.33 7.55 1.07
N GLU A 76 11.48 8.22 0.96
CA GLU A 76 11.63 9.60 0.46
C GLU A 76 12.14 9.65 -0.98
N ARG A 77 12.99 8.69 -1.35
CA ARG A 77 13.55 8.56 -2.71
C ARG A 77 13.71 7.09 -3.07
N GLN A 78 13.50 6.77 -4.33
CA GLN A 78 13.92 5.51 -4.94
C GLN A 78 14.66 5.73 -6.24
N ILE A 79 15.51 4.77 -6.63
CA ILE A 79 16.34 4.86 -7.85
C ILE A 79 15.79 3.95 -8.97
N GLU A 80 14.85 3.05 -8.65
CA GLU A 80 14.42 1.95 -9.53
C GLU A 80 13.14 2.24 -10.34
N VAL A 81 12.95 1.46 -11.42
CA VAL A 81 11.69 1.30 -12.15
C VAL A 81 10.73 0.48 -11.28
N CYS A 82 10.03 1.14 -10.38
CA CYS A 82 8.98 0.54 -9.53
C CYS A 82 7.73 1.42 -9.41
N ASP A 83 7.68 2.55 -10.12
CA ASP A 83 6.53 3.44 -10.12
C ASP A 83 5.48 2.99 -11.11
N ALA A 84 4.26 2.75 -10.62
CA ALA A 84 3.10 2.47 -11.45
C ALA A 84 1.82 2.84 -10.69
N ASN A 85 0.78 3.20 -11.44
CA ASN A 85 -0.54 3.49 -10.87
C ASN A 85 -1.30 2.19 -10.55
N MET A 86 -2.10 2.18 -9.48
CA MET A 86 -2.93 1.04 -9.07
C MET A 86 -3.77 0.47 -10.22
N ALA A 87 -4.46 1.33 -10.99
CA ALA A 87 -5.30 0.88 -12.11
C ALA A 87 -4.47 0.26 -13.24
N HIS A 88 -3.28 0.80 -13.48
CA HIS A 88 -2.38 0.27 -14.50
C HIS A 88 -1.85 -1.12 -14.11
N ILE A 89 -1.49 -1.29 -12.82
CA ILE A 89 -1.09 -2.58 -12.26
C ILE A 89 -2.24 -3.59 -12.35
N ASP A 90 -3.45 -3.22 -11.93
CA ASP A 90 -4.60 -4.14 -11.94
C ASP A 90 -4.93 -4.61 -13.37
N SER A 91 -4.81 -3.72 -14.35
CA SER A 91 -5.04 -4.05 -15.77
C SER A 91 -3.95 -4.91 -16.42
N ARG A 92 -2.78 -5.03 -15.79
CA ARG A 92 -1.58 -5.73 -16.29
C ARG A 92 -0.98 -6.64 -15.22
N LEU A 93 -1.84 -7.22 -14.39
CA LEU A 93 -1.39 -7.95 -13.21
C LEU A 93 -0.55 -9.18 -13.60
N ASP A 94 -0.84 -9.77 -14.76
CA ASP A 94 -0.09 -10.88 -15.37
C ASP A 94 1.34 -10.49 -15.81
N GLU A 95 1.60 -9.21 -16.06
CA GLU A 95 2.94 -8.70 -16.41
C GLU A 95 3.79 -8.35 -15.17
N VAL A 96 3.19 -8.30 -13.97
CA VAL A 96 3.89 -7.98 -12.71
C VAL A 96 4.89 -9.08 -12.36
N GLY A 97 6.12 -8.69 -12.01
CA GLY A 97 7.25 -9.59 -11.80
C GLY A 97 8.14 -9.73 -13.04
N GLY A 98 7.62 -9.37 -14.23
CA GLY A 98 8.35 -9.30 -15.49
C GLY A 98 9.01 -7.93 -15.73
N SER A 99 9.08 -7.51 -17.00
CA SER A 99 9.66 -6.22 -17.38
C SER A 99 8.85 -5.00 -16.92
N PHE A 100 7.53 -5.16 -16.78
CA PHE A 100 6.62 -4.08 -16.37
C PHE A 100 6.88 -3.62 -14.93
N LEU A 101 7.03 -4.57 -14.00
CA LEU A 101 7.31 -4.30 -12.59
C LEU A 101 8.28 -5.37 -12.05
N PRO A 102 9.59 -5.21 -12.27
CA PRO A 102 10.58 -6.23 -11.94
C PRO A 102 10.55 -6.63 -10.47
N ARG A 103 10.75 -7.93 -10.21
CA ARG A 103 10.70 -8.51 -8.85
C ARG A 103 9.38 -8.27 -8.11
N SER A 104 8.33 -7.88 -8.81
CA SER A 104 7.05 -7.46 -8.24
C SER A 104 7.19 -6.29 -7.24
N PHE A 105 8.27 -5.49 -7.34
CA PHE A 105 8.54 -4.41 -6.40
C PHE A 105 7.83 -3.12 -6.84
N TRP A 106 7.03 -2.55 -5.94
CA TRP A 106 6.20 -1.39 -6.20
C TRP A 106 6.56 -0.24 -5.26
N CYS A 107 6.74 0.94 -5.83
CA CYS A 107 7.03 2.19 -5.13
C CYS A 107 6.19 3.34 -5.72
N PRO A 108 4.87 3.41 -5.44
CA PRO A 108 4.00 4.43 -6.01
C PRO A 108 4.42 5.84 -5.55
N TRP A 109 5.07 6.60 -6.43
CA TRP A 109 5.64 7.93 -6.08
C TRP A 109 4.57 8.99 -5.82
N SER A 110 3.39 8.82 -6.39
CA SER A 110 2.23 9.67 -6.11
C SER A 110 1.41 9.20 -4.91
N SER A 111 1.93 8.26 -4.10
CA SER A 111 1.22 7.77 -2.90
C SER A 111 1.35 8.71 -1.70
N ALA A 112 0.35 8.73 -0.83
CA ALA A 112 0.45 9.34 0.49
C ALA A 112 -0.42 8.57 1.49
N ILE A 113 0.14 8.16 2.63
CA ILE A 113 -0.64 7.56 3.72
C ILE A 113 -1.74 8.54 4.14
N ALA A 114 -2.96 8.04 4.21
CA ALA A 114 -4.17 8.84 4.41
C ALA A 114 -4.79 8.61 5.79
N ALA A 115 -4.86 7.36 6.26
CA ALA A 115 -5.49 7.03 7.53
C ALA A 115 -5.07 5.66 8.07
N GLU A 116 -5.17 5.50 9.39
CA GLU A 116 -5.27 4.18 10.03
C GLU A 116 -6.76 3.75 10.03
N VAL A 117 -7.04 2.58 9.46
CA VAL A 117 -8.39 2.03 9.29
C VAL A 117 -8.60 0.73 10.07
N THR A 118 -7.71 0.40 11.01
CA THR A 118 -7.78 -0.81 11.84
C THR A 118 -9.16 -1.02 12.47
N HIS A 119 -9.81 0.06 12.92
CA HIS A 119 -11.14 0.02 13.53
C HIS A 119 -12.29 -0.30 12.55
N LEU A 120 -12.05 -0.22 11.24
CA LEU A 120 -13.00 -0.55 10.18
C LEU A 120 -12.85 -2.00 9.69
N VAL A 121 -11.82 -2.71 10.13
CA VAL A 121 -11.54 -4.07 9.69
C VAL A 121 -12.05 -5.08 10.73
N GLU A 122 -12.83 -6.06 10.29
CA GLU A 122 -13.26 -7.17 11.13
C GLU A 122 -12.06 -8.00 11.60
N PRO A 123 -11.85 -8.19 12.92
CA PRO A 123 -10.69 -8.94 13.40
C PRO A 123 -10.62 -10.39 12.93
N GLU A 124 -11.77 -11.04 12.72
CA GLU A 124 -11.84 -12.46 12.36
C GLU A 124 -11.71 -12.72 10.86
N THR A 125 -12.28 -11.84 10.03
CA THR A 125 -12.37 -12.03 8.58
C THR A 125 -11.42 -11.14 7.80
N GLU A 126 -10.77 -10.18 8.48
CA GLU A 126 -10.01 -9.08 7.91
C GLU A 126 -10.80 -8.28 6.85
N LYS A 127 -12.13 -8.35 6.89
CA LYS A 127 -12.98 -7.65 5.94
C LYS A 127 -13.10 -6.18 6.31
N LEU A 128 -12.88 -5.31 5.33
CA LEU A 128 -13.12 -3.88 5.48
C LEU A 128 -14.62 -3.58 5.49
N LYS A 129 -15.09 -2.82 6.49
CA LYS A 129 -16.45 -2.25 6.58
C LYS A 129 -16.38 -0.76 6.29
N ILE A 130 -16.70 -0.39 5.05
CA ILE A 130 -16.86 1.01 4.62
C ILE A 130 -18.23 1.19 3.96
#